data_AF-J4GMN1-F1
#
_entry.id   AF-J4GMN1-F1
#
_cell.length_a   1.000
_cell.length_b   1.000
_cell.length_c   1.000
_cell.angle_alpha   90.00
_cell.angle_beta   90.00
_cell.angle_gamma   90.00
#
_symmetry.space_group_name_H-M   'P 1'
#
loop_
_entity.id
_entity.type
_entity.pdbx_description
1 polymer ?
#
loop_
_entity_poly.entity_id
_entity_poly.type
_entity_poly.pdbx_seq_one_letter_code
_entity_poly.pdbx_strand_id
1 'polypeptide(L)'
;MVVLSVSLIPIFMAVVGFTKTLRGRQSINPCAGLGSYTYSTYPYNFTLAALNRTLPNTEATGEPLFIGRSYYAANSSTLYTPAVLTTLFNSSNPVFWPGPLISLRDGGLYPISPNSTMGAVSGNVSDGGEVGFVAYPDPYILPNPPPIYCIQQTSNSTANASESYPLLAVHGETSNFSMCIGTNPLLCAPKQNNVIYKPVENSTDYYYDTCYPVDLLFAILFIHAVPFMISAVERRQILDPCAGLGNNTVSTPPWNFTLTAYNTTHPNANDTGALLLLGKAASSGSFAVLATYESFPSFALPGPFMHLDNGTLIPYASGSEGDATALGQNVTTGSELVFLLTEYAFDPPFPAAPIYCILNGSQIPSTTLPILAVNGDIYNFSLCANRNTTQTNVVYKPLPNSSTYYYDSCYPVLLHINPLYLDDKN
;
A
#
# COMPACT_ATOMS: atom_id res chain seq x y z
N MET A 1 -39.61 -81.70 -17.45
CA MET A 1 -38.95 -80.41 -17.72
C MET A 1 -39.34 -79.45 -16.62
N VAL A 2 -38.46 -79.25 -15.64
CA VAL A 2 -38.65 -78.28 -14.55
C VAL A 2 -37.75 -77.09 -14.89
N VAL A 3 -38.36 -75.94 -15.16
CA VAL A 3 -37.63 -74.70 -15.48
C VAL A 3 -37.39 -73.97 -14.17
N LEU A 4 -36.13 -73.97 -13.69
CA LEU A 4 -35.68 -73.14 -12.58
C LEU A 4 -35.46 -71.71 -13.09
N SER A 5 -36.28 -70.76 -12.65
CA SER A 5 -36.07 -69.33 -12.84
C SER A 5 -35.16 -68.80 -11.72
N VAL A 6 -33.89 -68.56 -12.03
CA VAL A 6 -32.93 -67.89 -11.14
C VAL A 6 -33.12 -66.38 -11.26
N SER A 7 -33.65 -65.76 -10.21
CA SER A 7 -33.75 -64.30 -10.08
C SER A 7 -32.42 -63.75 -9.55
N LEU A 8 -31.71 -62.97 -10.37
CA LEU A 8 -30.55 -62.18 -9.94
C LEU A 8 -31.06 -60.88 -9.29
N ILE A 9 -30.84 -60.76 -7.98
CA ILE A 9 -31.04 -59.52 -7.23
C ILE A 9 -29.72 -58.72 -7.27
N PRO A 10 -29.69 -57.49 -7.83
CA PRO A 10 -28.51 -56.63 -7.71
C PRO A 10 -28.46 -56.02 -6.30
N ILE A 11 -27.48 -56.45 -5.51
CA ILE A 11 -27.14 -55.80 -4.23
C ILE A 11 -26.37 -54.52 -4.56
N PHE A 12 -27.08 -53.38 -4.61
CA PHE A 12 -26.45 -52.07 -4.55
C PHE A 12 -25.99 -51.83 -3.10
N MET A 13 -24.70 -52.02 -2.83
CA MET A 13 -24.09 -51.51 -1.60
C MET A 13 -23.98 -49.98 -1.74
N ALA A 14 -24.93 -49.25 -1.14
CA ALA A 14 -24.76 -47.84 -0.87
C ALA A 14 -23.66 -47.69 0.18
N VAL A 15 -22.43 -47.38 -0.28
CA VAL A 15 -21.38 -46.87 0.60
C VAL A 15 -21.79 -45.46 1.01
N VAL A 16 -22.53 -45.37 2.12
CA VAL A 16 -22.74 -44.10 2.82
C VAL A 16 -21.41 -43.73 3.45
N GLY A 17 -20.56 -43.07 2.67
CA GLY A 17 -19.39 -42.40 3.19
C GLY A 17 -19.87 -41.27 4.09
N PHE A 18 -19.94 -41.53 5.40
CA PHE A 18 -19.94 -40.46 6.39
C PHE A 18 -18.57 -39.80 6.33
N THR A 19 -18.36 -38.89 5.38
CA THR A 19 -17.39 -37.83 5.56
C THR A 19 -17.93 -36.97 6.69
N LYS A 20 -17.52 -37.29 7.92
CA LYS A 20 -17.58 -36.33 9.01
C LYS A 20 -16.80 -35.11 8.51
N THR A 21 -17.49 -34.08 8.08
CA THR A 21 -16.92 -32.74 7.96
C THR A 21 -16.35 -32.45 9.34
N LEU A 22 -15.02 -32.51 9.47
CA LEU A 22 -14.32 -32.20 10.71
C LEU A 22 -14.50 -30.70 10.97
N ARG A 23 -15.66 -30.32 11.49
CA ARG A 23 -15.96 -29.00 12.06
C ARG A 23 -15.31 -28.85 13.44
N GLY A 24 -14.16 -29.50 13.64
CA GLY A 24 -13.51 -29.68 14.93
C GLY A 24 -12.10 -29.17 14.85
N ARG A 25 -11.87 -28.03 15.51
CA ARG A 25 -10.67 -27.19 15.54
C ARG A 25 -10.63 -26.19 14.39
N GLN A 26 -11.40 -25.11 14.53
CA GLN A 26 -10.85 -23.81 14.15
C GLN A 26 -9.53 -23.69 14.91
N SER A 27 -8.44 -23.94 14.20
CA SER A 27 -7.11 -23.63 14.70
C SER A 27 -7.13 -22.17 15.16
N ILE A 28 -6.63 -21.90 16.36
CA ILE A 28 -6.43 -20.54 16.87
C ILE A 28 -5.61 -19.70 15.88
N ASN A 29 -4.80 -20.37 15.05
CA ASN A 29 -4.06 -19.75 13.96
C ASN A 29 -4.92 -19.65 12.68
N PRO A 30 -5.28 -18.44 12.20
CA PRO A 30 -6.02 -18.22 10.94
C PRO A 30 -5.28 -18.72 9.70
N CYS A 31 -3.96 -18.89 9.78
CA CYS A 31 -3.10 -19.32 8.68
C CYS A 31 -2.91 -20.85 8.61
N ALA A 32 -3.60 -21.62 9.46
CA ALA A 32 -3.44 -23.07 9.46
C ALA A 32 -3.80 -23.69 8.11
N GLY A 33 -2.93 -24.57 7.60
CA GLY A 33 -3.13 -25.27 6.33
C GLY A 33 -2.53 -24.58 5.10
N LEU A 34 -2.09 -23.32 5.20
CA LEU A 34 -1.54 -22.55 4.07
C LEU A 34 -0.03 -22.76 3.83
N GLY A 35 0.65 -23.53 4.69
CA GLY A 35 2.08 -23.83 4.57
C GLY A 35 3.00 -22.75 5.17
N SER A 36 4.21 -22.63 4.62
CA SER A 36 5.21 -21.63 5.04
C SER A 36 4.94 -20.28 4.38
N TYR A 37 5.47 -19.19 4.96
CA TYR A 37 5.30 -17.80 4.47
C TYR A 37 3.87 -17.28 4.54
N THR A 38 3.27 -17.43 5.72
CA THR A 38 1.94 -16.95 6.00
C THR A 38 1.97 -15.92 7.12
N TYR A 39 1.12 -14.90 7.02
CA TYR A 39 1.11 -13.78 7.96
C TYR A 39 -0.32 -13.50 8.42
N SER A 40 -0.56 -13.61 9.72
CA SER A 40 -1.81 -13.15 10.36
C SER A 40 -1.76 -11.67 10.72
N THR A 41 -0.58 -11.07 10.72
CA THR A 41 -0.34 -9.64 10.93
C THR A 41 0.61 -9.16 9.85
N TYR A 42 0.28 -8.07 9.17
CA TYR A 42 1.09 -7.49 8.11
C TYR A 42 1.44 -6.05 8.46
N PRO A 43 2.73 -5.65 8.40
CA PRO A 43 3.18 -4.35 8.91
C PRO A 43 2.75 -3.17 8.02
N TYR A 44 2.32 -3.43 6.79
CA TYR A 44 1.93 -2.39 5.84
C TYR A 44 0.45 -2.42 5.52
N ASN A 45 -0.08 -1.26 5.15
CA ASN A 45 -1.42 -1.15 4.59
C ASN A 45 -1.40 -1.59 3.13
N PHE A 46 -2.48 -2.19 2.65
CA PHE A 46 -2.58 -2.74 1.30
C PHE A 46 -3.96 -2.51 0.71
N THR A 47 -4.08 -2.64 -0.62
CA THR A 47 -5.38 -2.75 -1.27
C THR A 47 -5.61 -4.19 -1.73
N LEU A 48 -6.87 -4.55 -1.92
CA LEU A 48 -7.25 -5.85 -2.48
C LEU A 48 -7.71 -5.69 -3.92
N ALA A 49 -7.50 -6.73 -4.71
CA ALA A 49 -8.08 -6.86 -6.03
C ALA A 49 -8.64 -8.27 -6.24
N ALA A 50 -9.70 -8.39 -7.02
CA ALA A 50 -10.28 -9.66 -7.43
C ALA A 50 -9.73 -10.07 -8.80
N LEU A 51 -8.98 -11.16 -8.85
CA LEU A 51 -8.49 -11.75 -10.10
C LEU A 51 -9.44 -12.87 -10.54
N ASN A 52 -10.09 -12.70 -11.69
CA ASN A 52 -10.95 -13.72 -12.28
C ASN A 52 -10.13 -14.95 -12.70
N ARG A 53 -10.59 -16.15 -12.29
CA ARG A 53 -9.93 -17.43 -12.60
C ARG A 53 -10.49 -18.14 -13.84
N THR A 54 -11.63 -17.69 -14.34
CA THR A 54 -12.37 -18.33 -15.45
C THR A 54 -12.28 -17.57 -16.76
N LEU A 55 -12.21 -16.24 -16.70
CA LEU A 55 -12.16 -15.37 -17.87
C LEU A 55 -10.85 -14.57 -17.88
N PRO A 56 -10.35 -14.18 -19.06
CA PRO A 56 -9.24 -13.24 -19.15
C PRO A 56 -9.55 -11.96 -18.38
N ASN A 57 -8.61 -11.53 -17.53
CA ASN A 57 -8.72 -10.26 -16.83
C ASN A 57 -8.29 -9.13 -17.78
N THR A 58 -8.96 -7.98 -17.68
CA THR A 58 -8.55 -6.77 -18.42
C THR A 58 -7.22 -6.23 -17.91
N GLU A 59 -6.94 -6.41 -16.62
CA GLU A 59 -5.71 -6.01 -15.94
C GLU A 59 -5.04 -7.25 -15.32
N ALA A 60 -3.70 -7.32 -15.37
CA ALA A 60 -2.95 -8.44 -14.78
C ALA A 60 -3.09 -8.52 -13.25
N THR A 61 -3.45 -7.41 -12.60
CA THR A 61 -3.61 -7.26 -11.15
C THR A 61 -5.04 -7.50 -10.67
N GLY A 62 -5.99 -7.81 -11.57
CA GLY A 62 -7.40 -7.99 -11.23
C GLY A 62 -8.18 -6.67 -11.05
N GLU A 63 -9.47 -6.79 -10.73
CA GLU A 63 -10.36 -5.64 -10.50
C GLU A 63 -10.20 -5.12 -9.06
N PRO A 64 -9.89 -3.83 -8.85
CA PRO A 64 -9.73 -3.28 -7.50
C PRO A 64 -10.98 -3.46 -6.64
N LEU A 65 -10.76 -3.79 -5.36
CA LEU A 65 -11.82 -3.96 -4.37
C LEU A 65 -11.87 -2.78 -3.40
N PHE A 66 -13.08 -2.44 -3.01
CA PHE A 66 -13.43 -1.35 -2.11
C PHE A 66 -14.43 -1.84 -1.07
N ILE A 67 -14.58 -1.05 -0.02
CA ILE A 67 -15.58 -1.29 1.01
C ILE A 67 -16.82 -0.50 0.63
N GLY A 68 -17.84 -1.22 0.19
CA GLY A 68 -19.12 -0.66 -0.21
C GLY A 68 -20.18 -0.90 0.84
N ARG A 69 -21.27 -0.13 0.79
CA ARG A 69 -22.42 -0.30 1.69
C ARG A 69 -23.08 -1.67 1.46
N SER A 70 -23.30 -2.44 2.53
CA SER A 70 -24.18 -3.61 2.47
C SER A 70 -25.63 -3.13 2.48
N TYR A 71 -26.42 -3.59 1.51
CA TYR A 71 -27.84 -3.21 1.40
C TYR A 71 -28.76 -4.09 2.25
N TYR A 72 -28.26 -5.16 2.87
CA TYR A 72 -29.06 -6.12 3.61
C TYR A 72 -29.48 -5.67 5.02
N ALA A 73 -28.83 -4.67 5.60
CA ALA A 73 -29.19 -4.17 6.92
C ALA A 73 -29.92 -2.83 6.91
N ALA A 74 -30.61 -2.48 5.82
CA ALA A 74 -31.41 -1.25 5.76
C ALA A 74 -32.50 -1.15 6.86
N ASN A 75 -32.81 -2.27 7.53
CA ASN A 75 -33.82 -2.35 8.58
C ASN A 75 -33.22 -2.33 10.01
N SER A 76 -31.90 -2.31 10.12
CA SER A 76 -31.20 -2.15 11.41
C SER A 76 -31.20 -0.68 11.78
N SER A 77 -31.99 -0.31 12.79
CA SER A 77 -31.96 1.02 13.42
C SER A 77 -30.72 1.25 14.28
N THR A 78 -29.76 0.32 14.27
CA THR A 78 -28.56 0.42 15.08
C THR A 78 -27.50 1.26 14.38
N LEU A 79 -26.67 1.94 15.18
CA LEU A 79 -25.56 2.83 14.79
C LEU A 79 -24.47 2.15 13.93
N TYR A 80 -24.67 0.89 13.56
CA TYR A 80 -23.74 0.07 12.79
C TYR A 80 -24.23 0.00 11.34
N THR A 81 -23.52 0.68 10.45
CA THR A 81 -23.68 0.47 9.02
C THR A 81 -22.86 -0.77 8.64
N PRO A 82 -23.45 -1.81 8.04
CA PRO A 82 -22.67 -2.89 7.48
C PRO A 82 -22.17 -2.52 6.08
N ALA A 83 -21.00 -3.05 5.77
CA ALA A 83 -20.35 -2.97 4.47
C ALA A 83 -19.97 -4.35 3.96
N VAL A 84 -19.60 -4.38 2.69
CA VAL A 84 -19.12 -5.55 1.94
C VAL A 84 -17.91 -5.17 1.11
N LEU A 85 -17.03 -6.13 0.87
CA LEU A 85 -15.97 -6.00 -0.12
C LEU A 85 -16.59 -6.13 -1.53
N THR A 86 -16.45 -5.10 -2.36
CA THR A 86 -17.10 -4.97 -3.68
C THR A 86 -16.19 -4.26 -4.68
N THR A 87 -16.46 -4.39 -5.98
CA THR A 87 -15.72 -3.64 -7.01
C THR A 87 -16.29 -2.24 -7.28
N LEU A 88 -17.49 -1.93 -6.78
CA LEU A 88 -18.13 -0.63 -7.03
C LEU A 88 -17.81 0.37 -5.91
N PHE A 89 -16.93 1.33 -6.21
CA PHE A 89 -16.75 2.51 -5.36
C PHE A 89 -17.93 3.46 -5.51
N ASN A 90 -18.76 3.58 -4.47
CA ASN A 90 -19.84 4.57 -4.48
C ASN A 90 -19.28 5.97 -4.15
N SER A 91 -18.81 6.67 -5.19
CA SER A 91 -18.27 8.03 -5.07
C SER A 91 -19.29 9.07 -4.60
N SER A 92 -20.58 8.76 -4.61
CA SER A 92 -21.63 9.71 -4.19
C SER A 92 -21.75 9.85 -2.66
N ASN A 93 -21.14 8.96 -1.88
CA ASN A 93 -21.08 9.11 -0.42
C ASN A 93 -19.75 8.58 0.17
N PRO A 94 -18.62 9.26 -0.14
CA PRO A 94 -17.28 8.84 0.27
C PRO A 94 -17.05 9.01 1.78
N VAL A 95 -17.98 9.64 2.50
CA VAL A 95 -17.83 10.04 3.90
C VAL A 95 -17.95 8.85 4.86
N PHE A 96 -18.69 7.81 4.50
CA PHE A 96 -19.01 6.73 5.46
C PHE A 96 -18.03 5.57 5.45
N TRP A 97 -17.29 5.34 4.37
CA TRP A 97 -16.52 4.11 4.22
C TRP A 97 -15.02 4.37 4.02
N PRO A 98 -14.16 3.81 4.91
CA PRO A 98 -12.73 3.76 4.69
C PRO A 98 -12.36 3.28 3.29
N GLY A 99 -11.36 3.93 2.71
CA GLY A 99 -10.91 3.74 1.34
C GLY A 99 -10.47 2.30 1.04
N PRO A 100 -9.87 2.04 -0.13
CA PRO A 100 -9.45 0.68 -0.49
C PRO A 100 -8.31 0.14 0.39
N LEU A 101 -7.74 0.97 1.26
CA LEU A 101 -6.65 0.60 2.16
C LEU A 101 -7.17 -0.23 3.33
N ILE A 102 -6.51 -1.34 3.57
CA ILE A 102 -6.82 -2.31 4.62
C ILE A 102 -5.51 -2.64 5.35
N SER A 103 -5.58 -2.79 6.67
CA SER A 103 -4.53 -3.36 7.51
C SER A 103 -4.96 -4.74 7.98
N LEU A 104 -4.00 -5.66 8.12
CA LEU A 104 -4.22 -6.99 8.66
C LEU A 104 -3.51 -7.08 10.02
N ARG A 105 -4.28 -7.27 11.10
CA ARG A 105 -3.76 -7.38 12.47
C ARG A 105 -4.41 -8.57 13.17
N ASP A 106 -3.59 -9.51 13.61
CA ASP A 106 -4.00 -10.71 14.36
C ASP A 106 -5.13 -11.50 13.70
N GLY A 107 -5.10 -11.58 12.37
CA GLY A 107 -6.09 -12.29 11.55
C GLY A 107 -7.37 -11.51 11.28
N GLY A 108 -7.43 -10.24 11.67
CA GLY A 108 -8.53 -9.33 11.41
C GLY A 108 -8.21 -8.27 10.37
N LEU A 109 -9.18 -7.89 9.54
CA LEU A 109 -9.02 -6.80 8.60
C LEU A 109 -9.58 -5.49 9.19
N TYR A 110 -8.78 -4.44 9.06
CA TYR A 110 -9.06 -3.08 9.53
C TYR A 110 -8.98 -2.15 8.33
N PRO A 111 -10.13 -1.84 7.72
CA PRO A 111 -10.23 -0.76 6.76
C PRO A 111 -9.68 0.57 7.29
N ILE A 112 -8.93 1.29 6.47
CA ILE A 112 -8.33 2.57 6.83
C ILE A 112 -8.97 3.69 6.03
N SER A 113 -9.52 4.67 6.76
CA SER A 113 -9.91 5.95 6.20
C SER A 113 -9.14 7.02 6.94
N PRO A 114 -8.26 7.76 6.28
CA PRO A 114 -7.65 8.92 6.93
C PRO A 114 -8.63 10.03 7.25
N ASN A 115 -9.71 10.14 6.48
CA ASN A 115 -10.63 11.26 6.53
C ASN A 115 -12.00 10.88 7.10
N SER A 116 -12.17 9.63 7.55
CA SER A 116 -13.43 9.20 8.17
C SER A 116 -13.35 9.39 9.67
N THR A 117 -14.42 9.94 10.22
CA THR A 117 -14.70 9.89 11.66
C THR A 117 -15.12 8.50 12.12
N MET A 118 -15.27 7.53 11.20
CA MET A 118 -15.65 6.16 11.50
C MET A 118 -14.50 5.19 11.24
N GLY A 119 -14.29 4.25 12.15
CA GLY A 119 -13.46 3.07 11.88
C GLY A 119 -14.33 1.89 11.44
N ALA A 120 -13.71 0.84 10.93
CA ALA A 120 -14.41 -0.40 10.63
C ALA A 120 -13.53 -1.60 10.94
N VAL A 121 -14.17 -2.75 11.15
CA VAL A 121 -13.48 -4.04 11.27
C VAL A 121 -14.23 -5.11 10.50
N SER A 122 -13.53 -6.13 10.02
CA SER A 122 -14.15 -7.27 9.35
C SER A 122 -15.08 -8.05 10.28
N GLY A 123 -16.21 -8.48 9.74
CA GLY A 123 -17.11 -9.42 10.41
C GLY A 123 -16.61 -10.87 10.34
N ASN A 124 -17.39 -11.78 10.92
CA ASN A 124 -17.19 -13.19 10.68
C ASN A 124 -17.69 -13.54 9.28
N VAL A 125 -17.08 -14.54 8.63
CA VAL A 125 -17.47 -15.00 7.30
C VAL A 125 -17.81 -16.49 7.39
N SER A 126 -19.00 -16.84 6.92
CA SER A 126 -19.48 -18.23 6.78
C SER A 126 -19.63 -18.59 5.31
N ASP A 127 -19.75 -19.88 5.00
CA ASP A 127 -20.09 -20.36 3.66
C ASP A 127 -21.39 -19.69 3.18
N GLY A 128 -21.38 -19.17 1.95
CA GLY A 128 -22.46 -18.38 1.37
C GLY A 128 -22.52 -16.93 1.86
N GLY A 129 -21.61 -16.52 2.75
CA GLY A 129 -21.58 -15.18 3.31
C GLY A 129 -20.75 -14.19 2.48
N GLU A 130 -21.16 -12.93 2.49
CA GLU A 130 -20.37 -11.82 1.97
C GLU A 130 -19.14 -11.58 2.88
N VAL A 131 -18.02 -11.15 2.30
CA VAL A 131 -16.88 -10.64 3.06
C VAL A 131 -17.25 -9.24 3.58
N GLY A 132 -17.85 -9.21 4.76
CA GLY A 132 -18.47 -8.02 5.34
C GLY A 132 -17.61 -7.27 6.37
N PHE A 133 -17.95 -6.00 6.58
CA PHE A 133 -17.36 -5.12 7.58
C PHE A 133 -18.45 -4.42 8.40
N VAL A 134 -18.12 -4.04 9.62
CA VAL A 134 -19.00 -3.25 10.49
C VAL A 134 -18.30 -1.93 10.80
N ALA A 135 -18.96 -0.80 10.50
CA ALA A 135 -18.45 0.52 10.85
C ALA A 135 -18.84 0.93 12.27
N TYR A 136 -17.95 1.68 12.91
CA TYR A 136 -18.08 2.21 14.26
C TYR A 136 -17.90 3.73 14.23
N PRO A 137 -18.71 4.52 14.96
CA PRO A 137 -18.58 5.98 15.02
C PRO A 137 -17.27 6.49 15.65
N ASP A 138 -16.51 5.63 16.32
CA ASP A 138 -15.23 5.96 16.95
C ASP A 138 -14.15 5.05 16.35
N PRO A 139 -13.16 5.60 15.61
CA PRO A 139 -12.11 4.81 15.00
C PRO A 139 -11.06 4.32 15.99
N TYR A 140 -11.03 4.86 17.21
CA TYR A 140 -10.05 4.51 18.24
C TYR A 140 -10.51 3.34 19.12
N ILE A 141 -11.81 3.06 19.14
CA ILE A 141 -12.41 1.99 19.96
C ILE A 141 -13.09 0.98 19.05
N LEU A 142 -12.28 0.18 18.36
CA LEU A 142 -12.75 -0.90 17.51
C LEU A 142 -12.76 -2.23 18.28
N PRO A 143 -13.82 -3.03 18.16
CA PRO A 143 -13.81 -4.38 18.72
C PRO A 143 -12.83 -5.26 17.96
N ASN A 144 -12.31 -6.27 18.63
CA ASN A 144 -11.46 -7.26 17.99
C ASN A 144 -12.28 -8.04 16.93
N PRO A 145 -11.92 -7.97 15.65
CA PRO A 145 -12.54 -8.78 14.61
C PRO A 145 -12.21 -10.28 14.83
N PRO A 146 -13.00 -11.18 14.22
CA PRO A 146 -12.67 -12.59 14.18
C PRO A 146 -11.30 -12.83 13.52
N PRO A 147 -10.38 -13.59 14.15
CA PRO A 147 -9.06 -13.87 13.61
C PRO A 147 -9.15 -14.99 12.56
N ILE A 148 -9.67 -14.66 11.38
CA ILE A 148 -9.98 -15.65 10.31
C ILE A 148 -9.25 -15.37 9.00
N TYR A 149 -8.59 -14.24 8.88
CA TYR A 149 -7.87 -13.81 7.68
C TYR A 149 -6.38 -14.09 7.79
N CYS A 150 -5.76 -14.42 6.66
CA CYS A 150 -4.31 -14.62 6.58
C CYS A 150 -3.79 -14.23 5.19
N ILE A 151 -2.54 -13.77 5.13
CA ILE A 151 -1.82 -13.60 3.87
C ILE A 151 -1.03 -14.87 3.60
N GLN A 152 -1.16 -15.41 2.39
CA GLN A 152 -0.27 -16.44 1.88
C GLN A 152 0.66 -15.82 0.83
N GLN A 153 1.96 -15.76 1.12
CA GLN A 153 2.94 -15.37 0.13
C GLN A 153 3.14 -16.52 -0.86
N THR A 154 2.90 -16.25 -2.13
CA THR A 154 2.98 -17.25 -3.20
C THR A 154 4.44 -17.46 -3.61
N SER A 155 5.16 -18.31 -2.88
CA SER A 155 6.54 -18.68 -3.18
C SER A 155 6.61 -19.78 -4.26
N ASN A 156 6.06 -19.55 -5.46
CA ASN A 156 6.19 -20.56 -6.51
C ASN A 156 7.48 -20.36 -7.31
N SER A 157 8.55 -21.02 -6.86
CA SER A 157 9.87 -21.01 -7.50
C SER A 157 9.96 -21.86 -8.79
N THR A 158 8.85 -22.44 -9.27
CA THR A 158 8.89 -23.43 -10.37
C THR A 158 7.94 -23.17 -11.54
N ALA A 159 7.08 -22.14 -11.49
CA ALA A 159 6.29 -21.71 -12.64
C ALA A 159 6.85 -20.37 -13.12
N ASN A 160 7.07 -20.23 -14.44
CA ASN A 160 7.55 -19.00 -15.11
C ASN A 160 7.07 -17.72 -14.39
N ALA A 161 7.99 -17.14 -13.61
CA ALA A 161 7.73 -16.15 -12.57
C ALA A 161 7.47 -14.75 -13.15
N SER A 162 6.29 -14.57 -13.72
CA SER A 162 5.79 -13.25 -14.13
C SER A 162 4.62 -12.83 -13.26
N GLU A 163 4.85 -12.69 -11.94
CA GLU A 163 3.94 -12.03 -10.97
C GLU A 163 3.06 -12.99 -10.15
N SER A 164 3.64 -13.59 -9.10
CA SER A 164 2.87 -14.21 -8.03
C SER A 164 2.61 -13.15 -6.94
N TYR A 165 1.41 -12.57 -6.93
CA TYR A 165 0.96 -11.66 -5.87
C TYR A 165 0.59 -12.46 -4.62
N PRO A 166 0.78 -11.94 -3.39
CA PRO A 166 0.28 -12.57 -2.18
C PRO A 166 -1.25 -12.69 -2.24
N LEU A 167 -1.78 -13.77 -1.67
CA LEU A 167 -3.22 -14.04 -1.66
C LEU A 167 -3.81 -13.81 -0.27
N LEU A 168 -5.00 -13.24 -0.21
CA LEU A 168 -5.82 -13.24 1.00
C LEU A 168 -6.50 -14.60 1.15
N ALA A 169 -6.35 -15.20 2.33
CA ALA A 169 -7.03 -16.42 2.72
C ALA A 169 -8.07 -16.12 3.81
N VAL A 170 -9.16 -16.89 3.80
CA VAL A 170 -10.16 -16.93 4.87
C VAL A 170 -10.26 -18.38 5.37
N HIS A 171 -10.18 -18.57 6.69
CA HIS A 171 -10.15 -19.89 7.33
C HIS A 171 -9.06 -20.83 6.76
N GLY A 172 -7.91 -20.29 6.37
CA GLY A 172 -6.81 -21.08 5.79
C GLY A 172 -7.03 -21.47 4.32
N GLU A 173 -7.94 -20.83 3.61
CA GLU A 173 -8.25 -21.15 2.20
C GLU A 173 -8.17 -19.89 1.32
N THR A 174 -7.45 -19.97 0.19
CA THR A 174 -7.26 -18.85 -0.76
C THR A 174 -8.15 -18.89 -1.99
N SER A 175 -8.76 -20.05 -2.29
CA SER A 175 -9.36 -20.32 -3.61
C SER A 175 -10.89 -20.45 -3.60
N ASN A 176 -11.53 -20.15 -2.46
CA ASN A 176 -12.96 -20.34 -2.23
C ASN A 176 -13.76 -19.03 -2.27
N PHE A 177 -13.27 -18.03 -3.00
CA PHE A 177 -13.97 -16.77 -3.22
C PHE A 177 -14.62 -16.74 -4.59
N SER A 178 -15.78 -16.09 -4.66
CA SER A 178 -16.45 -15.77 -5.91
C SER A 178 -16.95 -14.33 -5.89
N MET A 179 -16.98 -13.69 -7.04
CA MET A 179 -17.69 -12.42 -7.23
C MET A 179 -19.10 -12.72 -7.70
N CYS A 180 -20.10 -12.21 -7.00
CA CYS A 180 -21.51 -12.42 -7.33
C CYS A 180 -22.26 -11.09 -7.34
N ILE A 181 -23.29 -10.95 -8.17
CA ILE A 181 -24.16 -9.77 -8.18
C ILE A 181 -25.08 -9.83 -6.95
N GLY A 182 -25.02 -8.82 -6.08
CA GLY A 182 -25.91 -8.70 -4.92
C GLY A 182 -27.39 -8.51 -5.32
N THR A 183 -28.32 -9.15 -4.61
CA THR A 183 -29.79 -9.11 -4.86
C THR A 183 -30.48 -7.82 -4.39
N ASN A 184 -29.75 -6.69 -4.33
CA ASN A 184 -30.17 -5.42 -3.73
C ASN A 184 -31.66 -5.09 -3.98
N PRO A 185 -32.49 -5.01 -2.93
CA PRO A 185 -33.93 -4.78 -3.07
C PRO A 185 -34.28 -3.33 -3.42
N LEU A 186 -33.33 -2.39 -3.35
CA LEU A 186 -33.59 -0.98 -3.65
C LEU A 186 -33.49 -0.73 -5.16
N LEU A 187 -34.64 -0.53 -5.80
CA LEU A 187 -34.84 -0.31 -7.24
C LEU A 187 -33.98 0.80 -7.89
N CYS A 188 -33.26 1.61 -7.10
CA CYS A 188 -32.48 2.75 -7.58
C CYS A 188 -30.97 2.66 -7.32
N ALA A 189 -30.48 1.61 -6.67
CA ALA A 189 -29.05 1.41 -6.46
C ALA A 189 -28.45 0.59 -7.61
N PRO A 190 -27.26 0.94 -8.12
CA PRO A 190 -26.57 0.10 -9.10
C PRO A 190 -26.32 -1.28 -8.50
N LYS A 191 -26.48 -2.32 -9.32
CA LYS A 191 -26.08 -3.68 -8.95
C LYS A 191 -24.58 -3.69 -8.64
N GLN A 192 -24.20 -4.29 -7.52
CA GLN A 192 -22.82 -4.39 -7.06
C GLN A 192 -22.36 -5.83 -7.17
N ASN A 193 -21.09 -6.03 -7.57
CA ASN A 193 -20.44 -7.33 -7.48
C ASN A 193 -19.79 -7.42 -6.10
N ASN A 194 -20.21 -8.38 -5.28
CA ASN A 194 -19.73 -8.57 -3.92
C ASN A 194 -18.86 -9.82 -3.85
N VAL A 195 -17.84 -9.79 -2.99
CA VAL A 195 -16.99 -10.96 -2.70
C VAL A 195 -17.75 -11.89 -1.76
N ILE A 196 -18.05 -13.10 -2.24
CA ILE A 196 -18.73 -14.16 -1.49
C ILE A 196 -17.73 -15.28 -1.18
N TYR A 197 -17.70 -15.72 0.07
CA TYR A 197 -16.92 -16.89 0.47
C TYR A 197 -17.78 -18.15 0.36
N LYS A 198 -17.32 -19.14 -0.41
CA LYS A 198 -18.01 -20.40 -0.72
C LYS A 198 -19.48 -20.18 -1.07
N PRO A 199 -19.81 -19.55 -2.20
CA PRO A 199 -21.20 -19.26 -2.54
C PRO A 199 -22.03 -20.55 -2.50
N VAL A 200 -23.24 -20.44 -1.95
CA VAL A 200 -24.26 -21.50 -1.90
C VAL A 200 -25.45 -21.13 -2.77
N GLU A 201 -26.12 -22.14 -3.32
CA GLU A 201 -27.37 -21.99 -4.06
C GLU A 201 -28.49 -21.44 -3.16
N ASN A 202 -29.46 -20.74 -3.76
CA ASN A 202 -30.63 -20.16 -3.08
C ASN A 202 -30.32 -19.12 -1.99
N SER A 203 -29.16 -18.45 -2.07
CA SER A 203 -28.88 -17.28 -1.23
C SER A 203 -29.90 -16.16 -1.50
N THR A 204 -30.31 -15.47 -0.44
CA THR A 204 -31.11 -14.24 -0.54
C THR A 204 -30.25 -13.01 -0.80
N ASP A 205 -28.93 -13.13 -0.66
CA ASP A 205 -28.02 -11.99 -0.58
C ASP A 205 -27.37 -11.66 -1.93
N TYR A 206 -27.27 -12.65 -2.81
CA TYR A 206 -26.77 -12.51 -4.17
C TYR A 206 -27.44 -13.49 -5.15
N TYR A 207 -27.31 -13.23 -6.44
CA TYR A 207 -27.73 -14.14 -7.50
C TYR A 207 -26.65 -15.21 -7.76
N TYR A 208 -26.86 -16.43 -7.30
CA TYR A 208 -25.87 -17.52 -7.43
C TYR A 208 -25.41 -17.77 -8.88
N ASP A 209 -26.32 -17.70 -9.85
CA ASP A 209 -26.01 -17.91 -11.27
C ASP A 209 -25.08 -16.83 -11.89
N THR A 210 -24.82 -15.76 -11.15
CA THR A 210 -23.90 -14.68 -11.57
C THR A 210 -22.50 -14.84 -10.97
N CYS A 211 -22.31 -15.82 -10.09
CA CYS A 211 -21.06 -16.03 -9.40
C CYS A 211 -19.97 -16.57 -10.33
N TYR A 212 -18.79 -15.98 -10.25
CA TYR A 212 -17.58 -16.53 -10.87
C TYR A 212 -16.41 -16.55 -9.87
N PRO A 213 -15.54 -17.57 -9.92
CA PRO A 213 -14.47 -17.73 -8.94
C PRO A 213 -13.37 -16.70 -9.15
N VAL A 214 -12.87 -16.16 -8.05
CA VAL A 214 -11.79 -15.17 -8.01
C VAL A 214 -10.72 -15.55 -6.99
N ASP A 215 -9.50 -15.10 -7.23
CA ASP A 215 -8.46 -15.01 -6.20
C ASP A 215 -8.40 -13.58 -5.67
N LEU A 216 -8.21 -13.40 -4.37
CA LEU A 216 -8.09 -12.09 -3.74
C LEU A 216 -6.60 -11.73 -3.63
N LEU A 217 -6.12 -10.87 -4.53
CA LEU A 217 -4.73 -10.46 -4.59
C LEU A 217 -4.44 -9.30 -3.63
N PHE A 218 -3.27 -9.34 -3.01
CA PHE A 218 -2.66 -8.18 -2.38
C PHE A 218 -2.06 -7.28 -3.45
N ALA A 219 -2.70 -6.15 -3.69
CA ALA A 219 -2.14 -5.08 -4.47
C ALA A 219 -1.43 -4.13 -3.50
N ILE A 220 -0.10 -4.16 -3.50
CA ILE A 220 0.66 -3.00 -3.06
C ILE A 220 0.47 -1.97 -4.16
N LEU A 221 0.04 -0.75 -3.82
CA LEU A 221 -0.23 0.35 -4.75
C LEU A 221 1.00 0.67 -5.62
N PHE A 222 1.19 -0.10 -6.69
CA PHE A 222 1.97 0.31 -7.84
C PHE A 222 1.05 1.21 -8.64
N ILE A 223 1.15 2.52 -8.39
CA ILE A 223 0.61 3.51 -9.32
C ILE A 223 1.29 3.22 -10.66
N HIS A 224 0.57 2.57 -11.57
CA HIS A 224 1.08 2.21 -12.89
C HIS A 224 1.30 3.48 -13.70
N ALA A 225 2.53 3.98 -13.71
CA ALA A 225 3.03 4.75 -14.82
C ALA A 225 3.17 3.79 -16.03
N VAL A 226 2.59 4.17 -17.16
CA VAL A 226 2.60 3.47 -18.46
C VAL A 226 3.98 2.84 -18.75
N PRO A 227 4.08 1.57 -19.21
CA PRO A 227 5.36 0.90 -19.34
C PRO A 227 6.15 1.46 -20.53
N PHE A 228 7.17 2.27 -20.25
CA PHE A 228 8.35 2.28 -21.09
C PHE A 228 9.28 1.16 -20.58
N MET A 229 9.91 0.42 -21.50
CA MET A 229 10.86 -0.64 -21.17
C MET A 229 12.03 -0.06 -20.37
N ILE A 230 12.00 -0.20 -19.04
CA ILE A 230 13.10 0.15 -18.14
C ILE A 230 13.89 -1.13 -17.82
N SER A 231 15.21 -1.05 -17.89
CA SER A 231 16.13 -2.17 -17.66
C SER A 231 15.90 -2.84 -16.29
N ALA A 232 16.02 -4.17 -16.27
CA ALA A 232 15.70 -5.10 -15.18
C ALA A 232 16.50 -4.94 -13.86
N VAL A 233 17.17 -3.82 -13.64
CA VAL A 233 17.90 -3.53 -12.39
C VAL A 233 17.00 -2.80 -11.37
N GLU A 234 15.95 -2.11 -11.81
CA GLU A 234 15.07 -1.31 -10.92
C GLU A 234 13.99 -2.15 -10.20
N ARG A 235 13.73 -3.40 -10.62
CA ARG A 235 12.65 -4.25 -10.05
C ARG A 235 13.00 -4.98 -8.73
N ARG A 236 14.22 -4.85 -8.19
CA ARG A 236 14.63 -5.55 -6.94
C ARG A 236 14.53 -4.73 -5.65
N GLN A 237 14.14 -3.45 -5.71
CA GLN A 237 14.22 -2.56 -4.55
C GLN A 237 13.05 -2.63 -3.56
N ILE A 238 12.04 -3.48 -3.81
CA ILE A 238 10.81 -3.52 -2.98
C ILE A 238 11.07 -4.04 -1.55
N LEU A 239 12.17 -4.76 -1.29
CA LEU A 239 12.39 -5.35 0.04
C LEU A 239 13.38 -4.60 0.94
N ASP A 240 14.24 -3.75 0.39
CA ASP A 240 15.24 -2.99 1.15
C ASP A 240 15.66 -1.73 0.37
N PRO A 241 15.31 -0.52 0.85
CA PRO A 241 15.70 0.74 0.20
C PRO A 241 17.23 0.93 0.12
N CYS A 242 17.98 0.22 0.96
CA CYS A 242 19.43 0.28 1.05
C CYS A 242 20.15 -0.79 0.22
N ALA A 243 19.41 -1.65 -0.49
CA ALA A 243 19.99 -2.73 -1.27
C ALA A 243 20.98 -2.21 -2.32
N GLY A 244 22.19 -2.78 -2.32
CA GLY A 244 23.25 -2.46 -3.29
C GLY A 244 24.21 -1.33 -2.87
N LEU A 245 23.95 -0.65 -1.74
CA LEU A 245 24.81 0.43 -1.23
C LEU A 245 25.91 -0.06 -0.27
N GLY A 246 25.90 -1.34 0.13
CA GLY A 246 26.88 -1.94 1.05
C GLY A 246 26.42 -1.99 2.51
N ASN A 247 27.34 -2.31 3.43
CA ASN A 247 27.02 -2.67 4.83
C ASN A 247 26.90 -1.49 5.81
N ASN A 248 27.12 -0.24 5.38
CA ASN A 248 27.06 0.94 6.26
C ASN A 248 25.91 1.86 5.87
N THR A 249 24.76 1.24 5.71
CA THR A 249 23.52 1.90 5.31
C THR A 249 22.46 1.80 6.40
N VAL A 250 21.58 2.79 6.46
CA VAL A 250 20.47 2.80 7.42
C VAL A 250 19.23 3.40 6.78
N SER A 251 18.11 2.69 6.94
CA SER A 251 16.77 3.11 6.47
C SER A 251 15.89 3.70 7.59
N THR A 252 16.30 3.55 8.85
CA THR A 252 15.67 4.17 10.03
C THR A 252 16.74 4.63 11.03
N PRO A 253 17.42 5.77 10.82
CA PRO A 253 18.38 6.31 11.79
C PRO A 253 17.65 6.72 13.09
N PRO A 254 18.30 6.60 14.26
CA PRO A 254 17.70 7.00 15.54
C PRO A 254 17.74 8.52 15.79
N TRP A 255 18.11 9.33 14.80
CA TRP A 255 18.30 10.76 14.92
C TRP A 255 17.65 11.49 13.74
N ASN A 256 17.29 12.75 14.00
CA ASN A 256 16.76 13.65 12.99
C ASN A 256 17.90 14.40 12.29
N PHE A 257 17.62 14.97 11.13
CA PHE A 257 18.64 15.65 10.35
C PHE A 257 18.10 16.77 9.49
N THR A 258 18.99 17.58 8.94
CA THR A 258 18.71 18.46 7.81
C THR A 258 19.43 17.97 6.57
N LEU A 259 18.94 18.34 5.40
CA LEU A 259 19.58 18.05 4.12
C LEU A 259 20.32 19.27 3.58
N THR A 260 21.48 19.04 2.97
CA THR A 260 22.22 20.04 2.19
C THR A 260 22.59 19.48 0.82
N ALA A 261 22.59 20.34 -0.19
CA ALA A 261 23.11 20.02 -1.52
C ALA A 261 24.56 20.49 -1.64
N TYR A 262 25.48 19.53 -1.76
CA TYR A 262 26.90 19.78 -1.92
C TYR A 262 27.31 19.70 -3.39
N ASN A 263 27.77 20.81 -3.96
CA ASN A 263 28.21 20.89 -5.36
C ASN A 263 29.48 20.05 -5.56
N THR A 264 29.48 19.16 -6.56
CA THR A 264 30.63 18.28 -6.86
C THR A 264 31.54 18.80 -7.97
N THR A 265 31.17 19.91 -8.62
CA THR A 265 31.90 20.48 -9.77
C THR A 265 32.56 21.81 -9.46
N HIS A 266 32.03 22.58 -8.51
CA HIS A 266 32.54 23.90 -8.13
C HIS A 266 32.77 23.98 -6.62
N PRO A 267 33.65 24.90 -6.15
CA PRO A 267 33.81 25.16 -4.73
C PRO A 267 32.48 25.53 -4.07
N ASN A 268 32.22 24.95 -2.90
CA ASN A 268 31.08 25.32 -2.07
C ASN A 268 31.47 26.49 -1.15
N ALA A 269 30.50 27.33 -0.78
CA ALA A 269 30.74 28.43 0.15
C ALA A 269 31.06 27.95 1.58
N ASN A 270 30.69 26.71 1.91
CA ASN A 270 30.96 26.02 3.16
C ASN A 270 31.19 24.52 2.88
N ASP A 271 31.68 23.78 3.88
CA ASP A 271 32.01 22.36 3.72
C ASP A 271 30.76 21.44 3.75
N THR A 272 29.58 22.00 4.05
CA THR A 272 28.32 21.25 4.21
C THR A 272 27.44 21.28 2.95
N GLY A 273 27.58 22.31 2.10
CA GLY A 273 26.70 22.59 0.97
C GLY A 273 25.55 23.57 1.29
N ALA A 274 24.67 23.79 0.31
CA ALA A 274 23.52 24.67 0.44
C ALA A 274 22.37 23.98 1.20
N LEU A 275 21.79 24.62 2.21
CA LEU A 275 20.65 24.07 2.96
C LEU A 275 19.44 23.83 2.05
N LEU A 276 18.82 22.66 2.20
CA LEU A 276 17.59 22.27 1.50
C LEU A 276 16.38 22.33 2.43
N LEU A 277 15.26 22.80 1.90
CA LEU A 277 13.95 22.85 2.54
C LEU A 277 12.86 22.48 1.54
N LEU A 278 11.65 22.25 2.05
CA LEU A 278 10.49 22.11 1.20
C LEU A 278 10.08 23.46 0.60
N GLY A 279 10.18 23.52 -0.72
CA GLY A 279 9.67 24.58 -1.56
C GLY A 279 8.34 24.21 -2.23
N LYS A 280 7.78 25.16 -2.98
CA LYS A 280 6.48 24.99 -3.64
C LYS A 280 6.62 24.19 -4.94
N ALA A 281 5.86 23.11 -5.12
CA ALA A 281 5.78 22.43 -6.41
C ALA A 281 5.04 23.29 -7.45
N ALA A 282 5.41 23.18 -8.73
CA ALA A 282 4.86 24.02 -9.79
C ALA A 282 3.36 23.77 -10.08
N SER A 283 2.85 22.56 -9.78
CA SER A 283 1.56 22.08 -10.32
C SER A 283 0.44 21.90 -9.30
N SER A 284 0.65 22.05 -7.98
CA SER A 284 -0.44 21.98 -7.00
C SER A 284 -0.06 22.56 -5.64
N GLY A 285 -1.06 22.86 -4.80
CA GLY A 285 -0.88 23.24 -3.39
C GLY A 285 -0.63 22.06 -2.44
N SER A 286 -0.79 20.81 -2.90
CA SER A 286 -0.64 19.61 -2.06
C SER A 286 0.73 18.94 -2.20
N PHE A 287 1.59 19.45 -3.08
CA PHE A 287 2.92 18.92 -3.30
C PHE A 287 4.00 19.96 -2.99
N ALA A 288 5.10 19.49 -2.43
CA ALA A 288 6.31 20.25 -2.22
C ALA A 288 7.50 19.60 -2.92
N VAL A 289 8.60 20.35 -3.07
CA VAL A 289 9.85 19.88 -3.68
C VAL A 289 11.04 20.31 -2.83
N LEU A 290 12.19 19.62 -2.93
CA LEU A 290 13.41 20.11 -2.28
C LEU A 290 13.99 21.29 -3.05
N ALA A 291 14.05 22.45 -2.38
CA ALA A 291 14.60 23.70 -2.91
C ALA A 291 15.74 24.20 -2.01
N THR A 292 16.67 24.98 -2.58
CA THR A 292 17.70 25.64 -1.78
C THR A 292 17.12 26.80 -0.97
N TYR A 293 17.60 26.98 0.27
CA TYR A 293 17.20 28.09 1.15
C TYR A 293 17.31 29.46 0.47
N GLU A 294 18.39 29.66 -0.29
CA GLU A 294 18.67 30.92 -0.98
C GLU A 294 17.57 31.26 -2.01
N SER A 295 17.05 30.25 -2.72
CA SER A 295 16.04 30.46 -3.77
C SER A 295 14.60 30.51 -3.24
N PHE A 296 14.36 29.96 -2.04
CA PHE A 296 13.06 29.93 -1.37
C PHE A 296 13.21 30.08 0.14
N PRO A 297 13.53 31.27 0.68
CA PRO A 297 13.80 31.45 2.11
C PRO A 297 12.51 31.53 2.94
N SER A 298 11.64 30.53 2.82
CA SER A 298 10.36 30.45 3.51
C SER A 298 10.23 29.11 4.23
N PHE A 299 9.93 29.16 5.52
CA PHE A 299 9.63 28.00 6.36
C PHE A 299 8.14 27.67 6.40
N ALA A 300 7.34 28.25 5.50
CA ALA A 300 5.88 28.03 5.44
C ALA A 300 5.45 26.58 5.11
N LEU A 301 6.41 25.68 4.87
CA LEU A 301 6.19 24.25 4.63
C LEU A 301 7.02 23.44 5.63
N PRO A 302 6.61 22.18 5.96
CA PRO A 302 7.35 21.32 6.88
C PRO A 302 8.83 21.21 6.53
N GLY A 303 9.69 21.35 7.53
CA GLY A 303 11.13 21.45 7.36
C GLY A 303 11.74 22.54 8.27
N PRO A 304 13.07 22.72 8.27
CA PRO A 304 14.09 22.00 7.47
C PRO A 304 14.43 20.61 8.03
N PHE A 305 13.77 20.21 9.11
CA PHE A 305 14.02 18.98 9.83
C PHE A 305 13.37 17.79 9.13
N MET A 306 14.10 16.68 9.09
CA MET A 306 13.69 15.45 8.45
C MET A 306 14.05 14.27 9.33
N HIS A 307 13.29 13.21 9.16
CA HIS A 307 13.56 11.89 9.71
C HIS A 307 13.31 10.86 8.61
N LEU A 308 13.98 9.71 8.71
CA LEU A 308 13.82 8.60 7.79
C LEU A 308 13.23 7.42 8.56
N ASP A 309 12.10 6.89 8.10
CA ASP A 309 11.44 5.70 8.66
C ASP A 309 11.25 4.64 7.61
N ASN A 310 11.98 3.53 7.76
CA ASN A 310 11.89 2.36 6.89
C ASN A 310 12.01 2.72 5.40
N GLY A 311 12.95 3.63 5.13
CA GLY A 311 13.23 4.17 3.80
C GLY A 311 12.27 5.24 3.31
N THR A 312 11.35 5.71 4.13
CA THR A 312 10.49 6.86 3.82
C THR A 312 11.09 8.12 4.42
N LEU A 313 11.30 9.15 3.59
CA LEU A 313 11.76 10.46 4.04
C LEU A 313 10.58 11.33 4.49
N ILE A 314 10.61 11.78 5.74
CA ILE A 314 9.51 12.51 6.41
C ILE A 314 10.02 13.87 6.90
N PRO A 315 9.79 14.96 6.15
CA PRO A 315 9.99 16.31 6.63
C PRO A 315 8.92 16.72 7.65
N TYR A 316 9.33 17.38 8.72
CA TYR A 316 8.42 17.91 9.74
C TYR A 316 8.80 19.33 10.14
N ALA A 317 7.80 20.13 10.51
CA ALA A 317 8.01 21.49 11.00
C ALA A 317 8.52 21.46 12.45
N SER A 318 9.43 22.37 12.81
CA SER A 318 9.74 22.66 14.21
C SER A 318 8.91 23.83 14.71
N GLY A 319 8.23 23.69 15.84
CA GLY A 319 7.62 24.82 16.56
C GLY A 319 6.12 24.99 16.32
N SER A 320 5.64 26.23 16.45
CA SER A 320 4.20 26.58 16.46
C SER A 320 3.51 26.56 15.09
N GLU A 321 4.22 26.21 14.01
CA GLU A 321 3.71 26.23 12.63
C GLU A 321 2.95 24.96 12.22
N GLY A 322 2.57 24.14 13.20
CA GLY A 322 1.48 23.18 13.09
C GLY A 322 1.89 21.76 12.71
N ASP A 323 0.96 20.84 12.92
CA ASP A 323 1.04 19.39 12.70
C ASP A 323 1.22 18.98 11.22
N ALA A 324 1.64 19.91 10.37
CA ALA A 324 1.91 19.65 8.97
C ALA A 324 3.17 18.78 8.85
N THR A 325 3.01 17.64 8.18
CA THR A 325 4.10 16.75 7.81
C THR A 325 4.06 16.52 6.31
N ALA A 326 5.17 16.07 5.75
CA ALA A 326 5.22 15.69 4.36
C ALA A 326 5.79 14.27 4.20
N LEU A 327 5.43 13.62 3.10
CA LEU A 327 5.91 12.28 2.77
C LEU A 327 6.64 12.27 1.44
N GLY A 328 7.89 11.82 1.45
CA GLY A 328 8.65 11.54 0.24
C GLY A 328 7.89 10.59 -0.70
N GLN A 329 7.75 11.00 -1.95
CA GLN A 329 7.05 10.24 -2.99
C GLN A 329 8.04 9.50 -3.90
N ASN A 330 7.52 8.61 -4.73
CA ASN A 330 8.34 7.95 -5.74
C ASN A 330 8.93 8.99 -6.69
N VAL A 331 10.21 8.84 -7.05
CA VAL A 331 10.87 9.70 -8.02
C VAL A 331 11.19 8.93 -9.30
N THR A 332 10.95 9.57 -10.43
CA THR A 332 11.34 9.08 -11.76
C THR A 332 12.49 9.91 -12.32
N THR A 333 13.24 9.31 -13.26
CA THR A 333 14.30 10.02 -13.98
C THR A 333 13.76 11.30 -14.64
N GLY A 334 14.45 12.41 -14.44
CA GLY A 334 14.07 13.73 -14.96
C GLY A 334 13.08 14.49 -14.08
N SER A 335 12.71 13.98 -12.91
CA SER A 335 11.75 14.63 -12.01
C SER A 335 12.44 15.25 -10.79
N GLU A 336 11.79 16.28 -10.23
CA GLU A 336 12.15 16.84 -8.92
C GLU A 336 11.87 15.80 -7.82
N LEU A 337 12.54 15.90 -6.67
CA LEU A 337 12.17 15.13 -5.47
C LEU A 337 10.90 15.73 -4.87
N VAL A 338 9.77 15.05 -5.05
CA VAL A 338 8.44 15.52 -4.65
C VAL A 338 8.01 14.93 -3.30
N PHE A 339 7.29 15.75 -2.54
CA PHE A 339 6.72 15.40 -1.25
C PHE A 339 5.22 15.68 -1.26
N LEU A 340 4.42 14.76 -0.74
CA LEU A 340 3.00 14.99 -0.49
C LEU A 340 2.84 15.71 0.85
N LEU A 341 2.25 16.90 0.84
CA LEU A 341 1.91 17.63 2.05
C LEU A 341 0.68 17.00 2.69
N THR A 342 0.73 16.79 4.00
CA THR A 342 -0.36 16.20 4.78
C THR A 342 -0.63 17.05 6.02
N GLU A 343 -1.90 17.15 6.40
CA GLU A 343 -2.34 18.00 7.52
C GLU A 343 -2.22 17.31 8.90
N TYR A 344 -1.78 16.04 8.95
CA TYR A 344 -1.76 15.25 10.19
C TYR A 344 -0.43 14.51 10.38
N ALA A 345 0.28 14.83 11.46
CA ALA A 345 1.60 14.30 11.79
C ALA A 345 1.66 12.81 12.20
N PHE A 346 0.52 12.15 12.52
CA PHE A 346 0.57 10.95 13.37
C PHE A 346 0.32 9.58 12.71
N ASP A 347 -0.22 9.49 11.50
CA ASP A 347 -0.29 8.20 10.76
C ASP A 347 -0.72 8.45 9.31
N PRO A 348 0.19 8.89 8.42
CA PRO A 348 -0.24 9.33 7.11
C PRO A 348 -0.72 8.11 6.28
N PRO A 349 -1.99 8.13 5.83
CA PRO A 349 -2.64 7.03 5.10
C PRO A 349 -2.08 6.82 3.68
N PHE A 350 -1.18 7.68 3.25
CA PHE A 350 -0.78 7.79 1.85
C PHE A 350 0.42 6.87 1.62
N PRO A 351 0.51 6.23 0.44
CA PRO A 351 1.68 5.43 0.12
C PRO A 351 2.90 6.35 0.05
N ALA A 352 3.69 6.35 1.13
CA ALA A 352 5.01 6.95 1.12
C ALA A 352 5.97 6.02 0.38
N ALA A 353 6.98 6.58 -0.27
CA ALA A 353 7.92 5.79 -1.05
C ALA A 353 9.09 5.30 -0.17
N PRO A 354 9.23 3.99 0.08
CA PRO A 354 10.33 3.43 0.84
C PRO A 354 11.56 3.27 -0.06
N ILE A 355 12.07 4.39 -0.60
CA ILE A 355 13.15 4.42 -1.61
C ILE A 355 14.40 5.18 -1.14
N TYR A 356 14.36 5.72 0.07
CA TYR A 356 15.42 6.56 0.61
C TYR A 356 16.30 5.73 1.55
N CYS A 357 17.60 5.97 1.50
CA CYS A 357 18.55 5.29 2.38
C CYS A 357 19.69 6.23 2.74
N ILE A 358 20.23 6.11 3.95
CA ILE A 358 21.42 6.85 4.35
C ILE A 358 22.64 5.95 4.16
N LEU A 359 23.63 6.44 3.42
CA LEU A 359 24.95 5.84 3.32
C LEU A 359 25.95 6.62 4.16
N ASN A 360 26.71 5.94 5.02
CA ASN A 360 27.73 6.60 5.82
C ASN A 360 28.84 7.21 4.95
N GLY A 361 29.15 8.49 5.15
CA GLY A 361 30.08 9.29 4.35
C GLY A 361 31.49 8.73 4.30
N SER A 362 31.94 8.02 5.35
CA SER A 362 33.30 7.44 5.42
C SER A 362 33.65 6.49 4.26
N GLN A 363 32.66 6.03 3.49
CA GLN A 363 32.86 5.17 2.32
C GLN A 363 33.08 5.93 1.01
N ILE A 364 32.92 7.26 1.02
CA ILE A 364 32.96 8.10 -0.17
C ILE A 364 34.20 8.99 -0.10
N PRO A 365 35.16 8.88 -1.03
CA PRO A 365 36.42 9.62 -0.95
C PRO A 365 36.28 11.15 -0.90
N SER A 366 35.14 11.70 -1.34
CA SER A 366 34.91 13.13 -1.48
C SER A 366 34.23 13.79 -0.27
N THR A 367 33.74 13.03 0.71
CA THR A 367 33.01 13.61 1.86
C THR A 367 33.12 12.73 3.10
N THR A 368 32.99 13.34 4.27
CA THR A 368 32.88 12.62 5.55
C THR A 368 31.45 12.62 6.09
N LEU A 369 30.56 13.42 5.49
CA LEU A 369 29.17 13.52 5.91
C LEU A 369 28.35 12.37 5.30
N PRO A 370 27.35 11.81 6.02
CA PRO A 370 26.44 10.84 5.45
C PRO A 370 25.70 11.41 4.23
N ILE A 371 25.37 10.53 3.28
CA ILE A 371 24.68 10.90 2.03
C ILE A 371 23.32 10.22 1.97
N LEU A 372 22.32 10.97 1.53
CA LEU A 372 21.02 10.43 1.17
C LEU A 372 21.07 9.79 -0.23
N ALA A 373 20.82 8.50 -0.30
CA ALA A 373 20.55 7.77 -1.53
C ALA A 373 19.05 7.75 -1.83
N VAL A 374 18.70 7.77 -3.12
CA VAL A 374 17.33 7.57 -3.60
C VAL A 374 17.34 6.49 -4.66
N ASN A 375 16.51 5.45 -4.51
CA ASN A 375 16.53 4.26 -5.36
C ASN A 375 17.94 3.65 -5.47
N GLY A 376 18.68 3.59 -4.35
CA GLY A 376 20.06 3.08 -4.33
C GLY A 376 21.08 3.93 -5.11
N ASP A 377 20.73 5.15 -5.51
CA ASP A 377 21.59 6.07 -6.26
C ASP A 377 22.01 7.24 -5.37
N ILE A 378 23.31 7.55 -5.35
CA ILE A 378 23.90 8.67 -4.58
C ILE A 378 24.50 9.77 -5.47
N TYR A 379 24.62 9.54 -6.79
CA TYR A 379 25.43 10.41 -7.66
C TYR A 379 24.62 11.19 -8.69
N ASN A 380 23.39 10.75 -8.99
CA ASN A 380 22.62 11.33 -10.08
C ASN A 380 21.59 12.37 -9.61
N PHE A 381 22.01 13.29 -8.76
CA PHE A 381 21.22 14.46 -8.37
C PHE A 381 21.82 15.73 -8.93
N SER A 382 20.97 16.69 -9.28
CA SER A 382 21.42 18.01 -9.71
C SER A 382 20.52 19.09 -9.14
N LEU A 383 21.09 20.27 -8.89
CA LEU A 383 20.32 21.47 -8.64
C LEU A 383 20.06 22.17 -9.97
N CYS A 384 18.79 22.44 -10.27
CA CYS A 384 18.36 23.05 -11.52
C CYS A 384 17.43 24.25 -11.23
N ALA A 385 17.57 25.34 -11.98
CA ALA A 385 16.65 26.47 -11.91
C ALA A 385 15.28 26.06 -12.47
N ASN A 386 14.22 26.27 -11.69
CA ASN A 386 12.85 25.97 -12.09
C ASN A 386 12.36 26.99 -13.14
N ARG A 387 11.53 26.55 -14.08
CA ARG A 387 10.99 27.41 -15.17
C ARG A 387 9.80 28.26 -14.73
N ASN A 388 9.05 27.78 -13.75
CA ASN A 388 7.76 28.34 -13.34
C ASN A 388 7.84 29.10 -12.03
N THR A 389 8.98 29.02 -11.34
CA THR A 389 9.23 29.66 -10.04
C THR A 389 10.67 30.17 -10.00
N THR A 390 11.01 31.00 -9.02
CA THR A 390 12.39 31.46 -8.79
C THR A 390 13.25 30.43 -8.04
N GLN A 391 12.72 29.22 -7.81
CA GLN A 391 13.37 28.21 -6.98
C GLN A 391 14.45 27.47 -7.77
N THR A 392 15.48 27.02 -7.06
CA THR A 392 16.47 26.06 -7.55
C THR A 392 16.24 24.74 -6.83
N ASN A 393 15.81 23.73 -7.57
CA ASN A 393 15.27 22.50 -7.02
C ASN A 393 16.19 21.31 -7.27
N VAL A 394 16.12 20.31 -6.40
CA VAL A 394 16.81 19.02 -6.57
C VAL A 394 16.06 18.17 -7.59
N VAL A 395 16.74 17.79 -8.66
CA VAL A 395 16.25 16.93 -9.75
C VAL A 395 17.04 15.63 -9.78
N TYR A 396 16.33 14.50 -9.82
CA TYR A 396 16.93 13.18 -9.98
C TYR A 396 17.10 12.84 -11.46
N LYS A 397 18.34 12.55 -11.87
CA LYS A 397 18.74 12.23 -13.27
C LYS A 397 18.12 13.21 -14.27
N PRO A 398 18.49 14.50 -14.24
CA PRO A 398 17.87 15.49 -15.11
C PRO A 398 17.97 15.08 -16.58
N LEU A 399 16.88 15.30 -17.33
CA LEU A 399 16.80 15.11 -18.77
C LEU A 399 16.76 16.46 -19.52
N PRO A 400 17.30 16.53 -20.75
CA PRO A 400 17.12 17.68 -21.62
C PRO A 400 15.64 17.88 -21.98
N ASN A 401 15.27 19.12 -22.34
CA ASN A 401 13.90 19.50 -22.75
C ASN A 401 12.82 19.33 -21.66
N SER A 402 13.19 19.38 -20.38
CA SER A 402 12.21 19.42 -19.30
C SER A 402 11.33 20.69 -19.37
N SER A 403 10.03 20.51 -19.09
CA SER A 403 9.06 21.59 -18.95
C SER A 403 9.08 22.23 -17.55
N THR A 404 9.75 21.62 -16.56
CA THR A 404 9.74 22.10 -15.17
C THR A 404 11.01 22.86 -14.79
N TYR A 405 12.14 22.59 -15.42
CA TYR A 405 13.43 23.24 -15.12
C TYR A 405 14.27 23.54 -16.39
N TYR A 406 15.24 24.44 -16.26
CA TYR A 406 16.22 24.73 -17.30
C TYR A 406 17.39 23.74 -17.22
N TYR A 407 17.46 22.78 -18.14
CA TYR A 407 18.50 21.74 -18.13
C TYR A 407 19.93 22.33 -18.12
N ASP A 408 20.17 23.41 -18.86
CA ASP A 408 21.50 24.05 -18.96
C ASP A 408 21.92 24.76 -17.66
N SER A 409 20.99 24.95 -16.71
CA SER A 409 21.31 25.47 -15.37
C SER A 409 21.67 24.37 -14.37
N CYS A 410 21.50 23.10 -14.74
CA CYS A 410 21.70 21.98 -13.85
C CYS A 410 23.19 21.76 -13.57
N TYR A 411 23.54 21.61 -12.29
CA TYR A 411 24.86 21.14 -11.88
C TYR A 411 24.74 20.01 -10.86
N PRO A 412 25.66 19.02 -10.90
CA PRO A 412 25.57 17.84 -10.06
C PRO A 412 25.84 18.16 -8.59
N VAL A 413 25.10 17.49 -7.71
CA VAL A 413 25.22 17.63 -6.26
C VAL A 413 25.16 16.28 -5.55
N LEU A 414 25.76 16.20 -4.37
CA LEU A 414 25.49 15.16 -3.38
C LEU A 414 24.48 15.69 -2.36
N LEU A 415 23.56 14.83 -1.90
CA LEU A 415 22.61 15.18 -0.84
C LEU A 415 23.20 14.80 0.52
N HIS A 416 23.93 15.72 1.12
CA HIS A 416 24.52 15.53 2.45
C HIS A 416 23.45 15.58 3.53
N ILE A 417 23.66 14.76 4.56
CA ILE A 417 22.86 14.69 5.76
C ILE A 417 23.66 15.32 6.89
N ASN A 418 23.05 16.29 7.58
CA ASN A 418 23.62 16.91 8.77
C ASN A 418 22.85 16.41 9.99
N PRO A 419 23.39 15.43 10.74
CA PRO A 419 22.71 14.87 11.90
C PRO A 419 22.50 15.93 12.98
N LEU A 420 21.33 15.89 13.60
CA LEU A 420 20.99 16.68 14.77
C LEU A 420 21.09 15.75 15.97
N TYR A 421 22.28 15.69 16.55
CA TYR A 421 22.42 15.07 17.84
C TYR A 421 21.75 15.99 18.86
N LEU A 422 20.71 15.48 19.53
CA LEU A 422 20.29 16.07 20.79
C LEU A 422 21.49 15.90 21.71
N ASP A 423 22.22 16.98 21.97
CA ASP A 423 23.26 16.95 22.99
C ASP A 423 22.54 16.63 24.31
N ASP A 424 22.67 15.38 24.79
CA ASP A 424 22.19 14.90 26.10
C ASP A 424 22.94 15.59 27.28
N LYS A 425 23.48 16.79 27.06
CA LYS A 425 24.13 17.65 28.06
C LYS A 425 23.22 18.82 28.41
N ASN A 426 22.10 18.55 29.06
CA ASN A 426 21.46 19.51 29.95
C ASN A 426 20.83 18.80 31.16
#